data_AF-K6URW0-F1
#
_entry.id   AF-K6URW0-F1
#
_cell.length_a   1.000
_cell.length_b   1.000
_cell.length_c   1.000
_cell.angle_alpha   90.00
_cell.angle_beta   90.00
_cell.angle_gamma   90.00
#
_symmetry.space_group_name_H-M   'P 1'
#
loop_
_entity.id
_entity.type
_entity.pdbx_description
1 polymer ?
#
loop_
_entity_poly.entity_id
_entity_poly.type
_entity_poly.pdbx_seq_one_letter_code
_entity_poly.pdbx_strand_id
1 'polypeptide(L)'
;MAGAARVTHRPRERYLPLILLLIALLILTATQSKRVEHALRRGHLRVSDFPSGKRPLAVVQTVDHWSVRLKGKQKGGANPRGKFYPKFSFLNGAVRRPHEWRLQQEGGHCGSGACGGCGCPKTAQSGGTPKEGEKVLYLVSPRGFCKGVSRAIDTVEECLSMFNPPIYVKHKIVHNDIVCKQLEEKGAIFIEDLNENLQKKKLIEIDATCPLVNKVHVYVKMKAKEGYKIILIGYKDHVEVVGTFNEAPDSTYIVENVNQIEELPLSEKDKLFYVTQTTLSMDDCSLIVKRLKEKFPHIETIPSGSICYATTNRQMALNQICQECDITIVVGSQSSSNAKKLVYSSQLRKTPAVLVNSVDDFDFSTLRDVRKIALTSAASTPEELTQKFVDVLTKEPFGYTLRFFEPVQENVPKWKLPKNLMGLIDERRREQGTQG
;
A
#
# COMPACT_ATOMS: atom_id res chain seq x y z
N MET A 1 -14.53 -80.00 -44.83
CA MET A 1 -15.53 -78.98 -44.47
C MET A 1 -15.20 -78.42 -43.09
N ALA A 2 -15.30 -77.10 -42.94
CA ALA A 2 -15.11 -76.27 -41.74
C ALA A 2 -13.71 -76.28 -41.06
N GLY A 3 -12.97 -75.19 -41.26
CA GLY A 3 -11.71 -74.91 -40.57
C GLY A 3 -11.91 -74.34 -39.17
N ALA A 4 -11.12 -74.84 -38.22
CA ALA A 4 -10.98 -74.30 -36.88
C ALA A 4 -9.62 -73.60 -36.77
N ALA A 5 -9.62 -72.26 -36.71
CA ALA A 5 -8.41 -71.48 -36.43
C ALA A 5 -8.42 -71.05 -34.95
N ARG A 6 -7.53 -71.66 -34.17
CA ARG A 6 -7.19 -71.25 -32.80
C ARG A 6 -6.46 -69.91 -32.84
N VAL A 7 -7.00 -68.92 -32.12
CA VAL A 7 -6.33 -67.63 -31.87
C VAL A 7 -5.29 -67.84 -30.77
N THR A 8 -4.01 -67.73 -31.13
CA THR A 8 -2.88 -67.74 -30.20
C THR A 8 -2.59 -66.32 -29.70
N HIS A 9 -2.68 -66.10 -28.40
CA HIS A 9 -2.24 -64.89 -27.69
C HIS A 9 -0.72 -64.82 -27.59
N ARG A 10 -0.12 -63.63 -27.86
CA ARG A 10 1.09 -63.02 -27.22
C ARG A 10 1.47 -61.69 -27.94
N PRO A 11 2.21 -60.74 -27.32
CA PRO A 11 2.30 -60.40 -25.90
C PRO A 11 2.18 -58.87 -25.60
N ARG A 12 1.80 -58.56 -24.34
CA ARG A 12 1.62 -57.23 -23.72
C ARG A 12 2.93 -56.44 -23.45
N GLU A 13 4.07 -56.82 -24.01
CA GLU A 13 5.39 -56.31 -23.58
C GLU A 13 5.84 -55.01 -24.25
N ARG A 14 5.17 -54.53 -25.31
CA ARG A 14 5.60 -53.31 -26.03
C ARG A 14 5.23 -51.98 -25.38
N TYR A 15 4.37 -51.96 -24.36
CA TYR A 15 3.88 -50.71 -23.76
C TYR A 15 4.45 -50.40 -22.36
N LEU A 16 5.12 -51.37 -21.72
CA LEU A 16 5.70 -51.19 -20.39
C LEU A 16 6.74 -50.05 -20.31
N PRO A 17 7.68 -49.88 -21.27
CA PRO A 17 8.61 -48.75 -21.21
C PRO A 17 7.92 -47.39 -21.45
N LEU A 18 6.82 -47.35 -22.22
CA LEU A 18 6.06 -46.13 -22.48
C LEU A 18 5.27 -45.69 -21.24
N ILE A 19 4.69 -46.64 -20.52
CA ILE A 19 3.95 -46.40 -19.28
C ILE A 19 4.90 -45.93 -18.17
N LEU A 20 6.08 -46.54 -18.05
CA LEU A 20 7.10 -46.11 -17.09
C LEU A 20 7.62 -44.70 -17.38
N LEU A 21 7.77 -44.33 -18.67
CA LEU A 21 8.16 -42.97 -19.06
C LEU A 21 7.07 -41.94 -18.69
N LEU A 22 5.80 -42.25 -18.91
CA LEU A 22 4.66 -41.40 -18.53
C LEU A 22 4.54 -41.23 -17.01
N ILE A 23 4.75 -42.30 -16.24
CA ILE A 23 4.76 -42.24 -14.77
C ILE A 23 5.96 -41.42 -14.28
N ALA A 24 7.14 -41.59 -14.86
CA ALA A 24 8.31 -40.78 -14.52
C ALA A 24 8.08 -39.29 -14.85
N LEU A 25 7.44 -38.98 -15.99
CA LEU A 25 7.07 -37.62 -16.36
C LEU A 25 6.07 -37.01 -15.36
N LEU A 26 5.04 -37.78 -14.96
CA LEU A 26 4.04 -37.39 -13.95
C LEU A 26 4.65 -37.18 -12.56
N ILE A 27 5.62 -38.02 -12.16
CA ILE A 27 6.34 -37.85 -10.89
C ILE A 27 7.26 -36.62 -10.95
N LEU A 28 7.92 -36.37 -12.09
CA LEU A 28 8.73 -35.17 -12.31
C LEU A 28 7.88 -33.89 -12.28
N THR A 29 6.71 -33.88 -12.92
CA THR A 29 5.79 -32.72 -12.87
C THR A 29 5.20 -32.54 -11.48
N ALA A 30 4.84 -33.61 -10.78
CA ALA A 30 4.33 -33.54 -9.40
C ALA A 30 5.41 -33.10 -8.38
N THR A 31 6.66 -33.51 -8.57
CA THR A 31 7.78 -33.10 -7.70
C THR A 31 8.23 -31.66 -7.99
N GLN A 32 8.20 -31.21 -9.25
CA GLN A 32 8.36 -29.79 -9.57
C GLN A 32 7.22 -28.96 -9.00
N SER A 33 5.97 -29.41 -9.13
CA SER A 33 4.80 -28.74 -8.56
C SER A 33 4.89 -28.60 -7.04
N LYS A 34 5.29 -29.65 -6.30
CA LYS A 34 5.51 -29.57 -4.84
C LYS A 34 6.68 -28.69 -4.42
N ARG A 35 7.76 -28.62 -5.22
CA ARG A 35 8.89 -27.71 -4.97
C ARG A 35 8.50 -26.24 -5.19
N VAL A 36 7.74 -25.96 -6.25
CA VAL A 36 7.18 -24.64 -6.54
C VAL A 36 6.16 -24.24 -5.47
N GLU A 37 5.31 -25.16 -5.02
CA GLU A 37 4.32 -24.93 -3.95
C GLU A 37 4.97 -24.67 -2.58
N HIS A 38 6.07 -25.35 -2.27
CA HIS A 38 6.86 -25.09 -1.07
C HIS A 38 7.66 -23.77 -1.14
N ALA A 39 8.09 -23.34 -2.33
CA ALA A 39 8.73 -22.03 -2.55
C ALA A 39 7.74 -20.86 -2.52
N LEU A 40 6.53 -21.06 -3.05
CA LEU A 40 5.38 -20.14 -2.97
C LEU A 40 5.04 -19.79 -1.51
N ARG A 41 5.08 -20.77 -0.60
CA ARG A 41 4.79 -20.56 0.83
C ARG A 41 5.84 -19.75 1.60
N ARG A 42 7.05 -19.54 1.05
CA ARG A 42 8.16 -18.83 1.75
C ARG A 42 8.55 -17.49 1.13
N GLY A 43 7.82 -17.00 0.12
CA GLY A 43 8.06 -15.66 -0.44
C GLY A 43 9.43 -15.45 -1.11
N HIS A 44 10.04 -16.52 -1.63
CA HIS A 44 11.36 -16.48 -2.27
C HIS A 44 11.31 -17.15 -3.65
N LEU A 45 10.49 -16.65 -4.57
CA LEU A 45 10.53 -17.09 -5.96
C LEU A 45 11.58 -16.30 -6.74
N ARG A 46 12.42 -17.02 -7.49
CA ARG A 46 13.38 -16.42 -8.43
C ARG A 46 12.96 -16.80 -9.84
N VAL A 47 13.20 -15.92 -10.80
CA VAL A 47 12.76 -16.14 -12.19
C VAL A 47 13.41 -17.39 -12.84
N SER A 48 14.49 -17.92 -12.26
CA SER A 48 15.06 -19.24 -12.61
C SER A 48 14.05 -20.40 -12.53
N ASP A 49 12.92 -20.19 -11.87
CA ASP A 49 11.93 -21.21 -11.58
C ASP A 49 10.90 -21.39 -12.73
N PHE A 50 10.99 -20.61 -13.83
CA PHE A 50 10.02 -20.62 -14.94
C PHE A 50 10.65 -20.74 -16.36
N PRO A 51 10.04 -21.53 -17.29
CA PRO A 51 10.56 -21.73 -18.65
C PRO A 51 10.36 -20.51 -19.58
N SER A 52 11.35 -20.24 -20.44
CA SER A 52 11.42 -19.04 -21.29
C SER A 52 10.69 -19.19 -22.64
N GLY A 53 9.65 -18.37 -22.87
CA GLY A 53 9.00 -18.18 -24.18
C GLY A 53 9.50 -16.93 -24.95
N LYS A 54 9.30 -16.93 -26.29
CA LYS A 54 9.85 -15.95 -27.27
C LYS A 54 9.09 -14.61 -27.41
N ARG A 55 8.27 -14.17 -26.45
CA ARG A 55 7.58 -12.85 -26.51
C ARG A 55 8.24 -11.83 -25.58
N PRO A 56 8.19 -10.51 -25.89
CA PRO A 56 8.68 -9.50 -24.96
C PRO A 56 7.91 -9.61 -23.64
N LEU A 57 8.67 -9.66 -22.54
CA LEU A 57 8.11 -9.75 -21.20
C LEU A 57 7.68 -8.36 -20.75
N ALA A 58 6.39 -8.21 -20.40
CA ALA A 58 5.89 -7.00 -19.76
C ALA A 58 6.27 -7.03 -18.28
N VAL A 59 6.82 -5.91 -17.82
CA VAL A 59 7.17 -5.70 -16.40
C VAL A 59 6.44 -4.46 -15.93
N VAL A 60 5.60 -4.63 -14.90
CA VAL A 60 4.94 -3.53 -14.21
C VAL A 60 5.83 -3.13 -13.03
N GLN A 61 6.17 -1.85 -12.95
CA GLN A 61 6.90 -1.29 -11.81
C GLN A 61 6.04 -0.30 -11.04
N THR A 62 6.34 -0.17 -9.76
CA THR A 62 5.77 0.85 -8.87
C THR A 62 6.86 1.87 -8.52
N VAL A 63 6.77 2.47 -7.33
CA VAL A 63 7.54 3.63 -6.85
C VAL A 63 9.06 3.51 -6.94
N ASP A 64 9.63 2.30 -7.06
CA ASP A 64 11.07 2.09 -7.18
C ASP A 64 11.43 1.63 -8.62
N HIS A 65 12.01 2.52 -9.41
CA HIS A 65 12.29 2.26 -10.82
C HIS A 65 13.52 1.34 -10.99
N TRP A 66 13.44 0.36 -11.89
CA TRP A 66 14.58 -0.51 -12.23
C TRP A 66 15.79 0.24 -12.79
N SER A 67 15.54 1.38 -13.44
CA SER A 67 16.57 2.17 -14.13
C SER A 67 17.54 2.90 -13.18
N VAL A 68 17.34 2.80 -11.86
CA VAL A 68 18.13 3.53 -10.84
C VAL A 68 18.83 2.56 -9.87
N ARG A 69 19.74 1.71 -10.39
CA ARG A 69 20.90 1.05 -9.71
C ARG A 69 21.56 0.11 -10.74
N LEU A 70 22.85 0.05 -11.08
CA LEU A 70 24.12 0.66 -10.63
C LEU A 70 25.04 0.76 -11.86
N LYS A 71 25.40 1.97 -12.31
CA LYS A 71 26.71 2.20 -12.96
C LYS A 71 27.65 2.78 -11.91
N GLY A 72 28.22 1.90 -11.11
CA GLY A 72 29.15 2.28 -10.07
C GLY A 72 29.47 1.11 -9.18
N LYS A 73 30.47 0.30 -9.56
CA LYS A 73 31.23 -0.46 -8.58
C LYS A 73 31.76 0.58 -7.58
N GLN A 74 31.21 0.63 -6.37
CA GLN A 74 31.94 1.24 -5.26
C GLN A 74 33.24 0.43 -5.12
N LYS A 75 34.33 0.96 -5.67
CA LYS A 75 35.65 0.64 -5.13
C LYS A 75 35.63 1.20 -3.71
N GLY A 76 35.82 0.32 -2.73
CA GLY A 76 35.92 0.70 -1.33
C GLY A 76 36.98 1.79 -1.17
N GLY A 77 36.52 3.02 -0.91
CA GLY A 77 37.33 4.10 -0.38
C GLY A 77 37.08 4.14 1.12
N ALA A 78 38.08 3.74 1.91
CA ALA A 78 38.06 3.89 3.35
C ALA A 78 37.95 5.38 3.72
N ASN A 79 36.94 5.75 4.50
CA ASN A 79 36.90 7.04 5.19
C ASN A 79 37.61 6.86 6.56
N PRO A 80 38.59 7.70 6.96
CA PRO A 80 39.52 7.38 8.04
C PRO A 80 39.00 7.72 9.45
N ARG A 81 37.72 7.48 9.74
CA ARG A 81 37.19 7.54 11.12
C ARG A 81 36.17 6.44 11.34
N GLY A 82 36.67 5.28 11.75
CA GLY A 82 35.84 4.16 12.19
C GLY A 82 34.98 4.56 13.38
N LYS A 83 33.66 4.59 13.18
CA LYS A 83 32.67 4.36 14.24
C LYS A 83 31.63 3.38 13.72
N PHE A 84 31.73 2.16 14.21
CA PHE A 84 30.70 1.13 14.12
C PHE A 84 29.42 1.66 14.79
N TYR A 85 28.30 1.66 14.09
CA TYR A 85 26.99 1.85 14.72
C TYR A 85 26.57 0.52 15.40
N PRO A 86 26.10 0.51 16.66
CA PRO A 86 25.66 -0.73 17.29
C PRO A 86 24.36 -1.21 16.64
N LYS A 87 24.27 -2.53 16.40
CA LYS A 87 23.00 -3.22 16.19
C LYS A 87 22.17 -3.09 17.48
N PHE A 88 21.02 -2.42 17.44
CA PHE A 88 20.08 -2.47 18.55
C PHE A 88 18.92 -3.41 18.24
N SER A 89 18.81 -4.42 19.09
CA SER A 89 17.69 -5.33 19.25
C SER A 89 16.44 -4.58 19.70
N PHE A 90 15.30 -4.84 19.06
CA PHE A 90 14.00 -4.40 19.54
C PHE A 90 13.73 -5.01 20.91
N LEU A 91 13.65 -4.17 21.94
CA LEU A 91 13.06 -4.52 23.24
C LEU A 91 11.77 -3.73 23.39
N ASN A 92 10.67 -4.48 23.53
CA ASN A 92 9.38 -3.99 24.00
C ASN A 92 9.59 -3.18 25.29
N GLY A 93 9.35 -1.88 25.24
CA GLY A 93 9.44 -1.00 26.40
C GLY A 93 8.45 0.14 26.25
N ALA A 94 7.42 0.14 27.09
CA ALA A 94 6.45 1.22 27.20
C ALA A 94 7.17 2.57 27.41
N VAL A 95 6.97 3.51 26.49
CA VAL A 95 7.47 4.88 26.65
C VAL A 95 6.65 5.55 27.75
N ARG A 96 7.21 5.63 28.96
CA ARG A 96 6.70 6.52 30.01
C ARG A 96 6.92 7.98 29.57
N ARG A 97 5.85 8.77 29.53
CA ARG A 97 5.89 10.21 29.27
C ARG A 97 6.55 10.94 30.45
N PRO A 98 7.33 12.01 30.21
CA PRO A 98 7.71 12.96 31.26
C PRO A 98 6.45 13.61 31.86
N HIS A 99 6.43 13.72 33.18
CA HIS A 99 5.44 14.47 33.93
C HIS A 99 5.67 15.98 33.67
N GLU A 100 4.61 16.78 33.69
CA GLU A 100 4.61 18.26 33.52
C GLU A 100 4.41 18.82 32.10
N TRP A 101 3.23 18.59 31.53
CA TRP A 101 2.55 19.59 30.71
C TRP A 101 1.04 19.53 31.01
N ARG A 102 0.64 20.15 32.12
CA ARG A 102 -0.77 20.36 32.48
C ARG A 102 -1.28 21.52 31.62
N LEU A 103 -1.86 21.20 30.46
CA LEU A 103 -2.62 22.17 29.67
C LEU A 103 -3.84 22.61 30.51
N GLN A 104 -3.86 23.86 30.94
CA GLN A 104 -5.06 24.53 31.45
C GLN A 104 -6.10 24.55 30.32
N GLN A 105 -7.19 23.82 30.53
CA GLN A 105 -8.39 23.98 29.72
C GLN A 105 -9.14 25.19 30.25
N GLU A 106 -9.07 26.32 29.54
CA GLU A 106 -10.11 27.33 29.65
C GLU A 106 -11.27 26.89 28.76
N GLY A 107 -12.34 26.43 29.40
CA GLY A 107 -13.59 26.06 28.74
C GLY A 107 -14.37 27.31 28.32
N GLY A 108 -14.39 27.59 27.02
CA GLY A 108 -15.34 28.52 26.43
C GLY A 108 -16.71 27.85 26.25
N HIS A 109 -17.61 28.05 27.21
CA HIS A 109 -19.04 27.77 27.03
C HIS A 109 -19.64 28.80 26.07
N CYS A 110 -20.22 28.34 24.95
CA CYS A 110 -21.12 29.16 24.14
C CYS A 110 -22.45 29.30 24.91
N GLY A 111 -22.61 30.44 25.58
CA GLY A 111 -23.87 30.82 26.23
C GLY A 111 -24.97 31.07 25.20
N SER A 112 -26.13 30.50 25.46
CA SER A 112 -27.38 30.72 24.74
C SER A 112 -27.73 32.21 24.66
N GLY A 113 -27.60 32.80 23.47
CA GLY A 113 -28.02 34.16 23.19
C GLY A 113 -27.72 34.55 21.74
N ALA A 114 -28.74 34.44 20.88
CA ALA A 114 -28.84 35.08 19.56
C ALA A 114 -27.53 35.27 18.75
N CYS A 115 -26.95 34.19 18.24
CA CYS A 115 -25.95 34.27 17.17
C CYS A 115 -26.65 34.14 15.81
N GLY A 116 -26.99 35.29 15.22
CA GLY A 116 -27.18 35.40 13.78
C GLY A 116 -25.82 35.57 13.12
N GLY A 117 -25.45 34.66 12.21
CA GLY A 117 -24.44 34.95 11.19
C GLY A 117 -23.08 34.24 11.24
N CYS A 118 -22.87 33.17 12.02
CA CYS A 118 -21.70 32.31 11.79
C CYS A 118 -22.06 31.13 10.86
N GLY A 119 -21.54 31.16 9.64
CA GLY A 119 -21.64 30.08 8.66
C GLY A 119 -20.80 28.86 9.03
N CYS A 120 -21.08 28.25 10.17
CA CYS A 120 -20.56 26.92 10.48
C CYS A 120 -21.24 25.92 9.52
N PRO A 121 -20.49 25.10 8.77
CA PRO A 121 -21.09 24.11 7.89
C PRO A 121 -21.91 23.15 8.75
N LYS A 122 -23.24 23.17 8.56
CA LYS A 122 -24.14 22.19 9.15
C LYS A 122 -23.72 20.83 8.61
N THR A 123 -23.17 19.97 9.47
CA THR A 123 -22.93 18.57 9.18
C THR A 123 -24.23 17.96 8.65
N ALA A 124 -24.22 17.47 7.41
CA ALA A 124 -25.31 16.71 6.85
C ALA A 124 -25.41 15.36 7.58
N GLN A 125 -26.07 15.36 8.73
CA GLN A 125 -26.43 14.13 9.45
C GLN A 125 -27.64 13.52 8.75
N SER A 126 -27.40 12.58 7.84
CA SER A 126 -28.44 11.68 7.32
C SER A 126 -28.67 10.54 8.31
N GLY A 127 -29.36 10.84 9.41
CA GLY A 127 -29.79 9.84 10.40
C GLY A 127 -30.19 10.51 11.70
N GLY A 128 -31.39 10.20 12.21
CA GLY A 128 -31.85 10.70 13.51
C GLY A 128 -30.86 10.36 14.64
N THR A 129 -30.88 11.15 15.71
CA THR A 129 -30.04 10.92 16.89
C THR A 129 -30.27 9.50 17.43
N PRO A 130 -29.19 8.73 17.73
CA PRO A 130 -29.34 7.38 18.25
C PRO A 130 -30.22 7.35 19.50
N LYS A 131 -31.10 6.35 19.60
CA LYS A 131 -31.88 6.14 20.82
C LYS A 131 -30.93 5.71 21.95
N GLU A 132 -31.29 6.04 23.19
CA GLU A 132 -30.51 5.63 24.35
C GLU A 132 -30.43 4.09 24.42
N GLY A 133 -29.20 3.55 24.48
CA GLY A 133 -28.94 2.10 24.45
C GLY A 133 -28.84 1.47 23.06
N GLU A 134 -29.05 2.22 21.98
CA GLU A 134 -28.94 1.69 20.61
C GLU A 134 -27.48 1.33 20.26
N LYS A 135 -27.28 0.15 19.67
CA LYS A 135 -26.01 -0.28 19.08
C LYS A 135 -25.90 0.31 17.68
N VAL A 136 -24.86 1.10 17.41
CA VAL A 136 -24.67 1.81 16.13
C VAL A 136 -23.35 1.43 15.48
N LEU A 137 -23.41 1.11 14.18
CA LEU A 137 -22.25 0.94 13.32
C LEU A 137 -22.14 2.16 12.41
N TYR A 138 -21.16 3.04 12.68
CA TYR A 138 -20.82 4.15 11.80
C TYR A 138 -19.88 3.66 10.70
N LEU A 139 -20.40 3.56 9.48
CA LEU A 139 -19.62 3.28 8.29
C LEU A 139 -19.05 4.59 7.74
N VAL A 140 -17.75 4.78 7.93
CA VAL A 140 -17.05 6.06 7.67
C VAL A 140 -16.72 6.19 6.18
N SER A 141 -17.00 7.36 5.60
CA SER A 141 -16.60 7.76 4.24
C SER A 141 -15.75 9.05 4.27
N PRO A 142 -14.70 9.16 3.45
CA PRO A 142 -14.23 8.16 2.48
C PRO A 142 -13.46 7.02 3.16
N ARG A 143 -13.45 5.86 2.49
CA ARG A 143 -12.76 4.63 2.89
C ARG A 143 -12.38 3.82 1.64
N GLY A 144 -11.75 2.67 1.82
CA GLY A 144 -11.46 1.73 0.73
C GLY A 144 -10.46 2.29 -0.29
N PHE A 145 -10.48 1.78 -1.52
CA PHE A 145 -9.51 2.14 -2.56
C PHE A 145 -9.40 3.64 -2.84
N CYS A 146 -8.17 4.14 -2.92
CA CYS A 146 -7.90 5.44 -3.52
C CYS A 146 -7.66 5.30 -5.02
N LYS A 147 -7.74 6.42 -5.77
CA LYS A 147 -7.55 6.37 -7.23
C LYS A 147 -6.18 5.82 -7.66
N GLY A 148 -5.13 6.07 -6.87
CA GLY A 148 -3.79 5.57 -7.16
C GLY A 148 -3.72 4.04 -7.11
N VAL A 149 -4.39 3.46 -6.11
CA VAL A 149 -4.52 2.01 -5.93
C VAL A 149 -5.34 1.39 -7.05
N SER A 150 -6.54 1.91 -7.35
CA SER A 150 -7.37 1.39 -8.45
C SER A 150 -6.60 1.41 -9.77
N ARG A 151 -5.96 2.56 -10.11
CA ARG A 151 -5.15 2.68 -11.33
C ARG A 151 -4.03 1.64 -11.39
N ALA A 152 -3.35 1.36 -10.28
CA ALA A 152 -2.25 0.40 -10.25
C ALA A 152 -2.75 -1.04 -10.46
N ILE A 153 -3.88 -1.41 -9.84
CA ILE A 153 -4.55 -2.70 -10.05
C ILE A 153 -5.02 -2.82 -11.51
N ASP A 154 -5.75 -1.82 -12.01
CA ASP A 154 -6.26 -1.77 -13.39
C ASP A 154 -5.10 -1.91 -14.41
N THR A 155 -3.92 -1.34 -14.10
CA THR A 155 -2.72 -1.46 -14.94
C THR A 155 -2.25 -2.91 -15.05
N VAL A 156 -2.19 -3.64 -13.94
CA VAL A 156 -1.78 -5.06 -13.94
C VAL A 156 -2.83 -5.92 -14.64
N GLU A 157 -4.12 -5.70 -14.35
CA GLU A 157 -5.22 -6.44 -14.98
C GLU A 157 -5.25 -6.24 -16.49
N GLU A 158 -5.05 -5.02 -16.96
CA GLU A 158 -4.97 -4.73 -18.39
C GLU A 158 -3.71 -5.34 -19.01
N CYS A 159 -2.56 -5.34 -18.31
CA CYS A 159 -1.40 -6.09 -18.80
C CYS A 159 -1.68 -7.60 -18.92
N LEU A 160 -2.41 -8.20 -17.97
CA LEU A 160 -2.79 -9.61 -18.00
C LEU A 160 -3.81 -9.93 -19.11
N SER A 161 -4.68 -8.98 -19.47
CA SER A 161 -5.59 -9.12 -20.61
C SER A 161 -4.85 -8.94 -21.94
N MET A 162 -3.83 -8.08 -21.95
CA MET A 162 -3.10 -7.70 -23.15
C MET A 162 -2.03 -8.69 -23.55
N PHE A 163 -1.24 -9.17 -22.60
CA PHE A 163 -0.12 -10.06 -22.86
C PHE A 163 -0.39 -11.44 -22.25
N ASN A 164 0.20 -12.47 -22.85
CA ASN A 164 0.13 -13.80 -22.26
C ASN A 164 0.92 -13.81 -20.94
N PRO A 165 0.36 -14.39 -19.86
CA PRO A 165 1.12 -14.60 -18.63
C PRO A 165 2.44 -15.37 -18.87
N PRO A 166 3.46 -15.15 -18.02
CA PRO A 166 3.43 -14.33 -16.81
C PRO A 166 3.65 -12.83 -17.04
N ILE A 167 2.99 -11.99 -16.22
CA ILE A 167 3.29 -10.56 -16.07
C ILE A 167 4.12 -10.37 -14.80
N TYR A 168 5.33 -9.83 -14.94
CA TYR A 168 6.16 -9.58 -13.76
C TYR A 168 5.81 -8.23 -13.14
N VAL A 169 5.69 -8.18 -11.83
CA VAL A 169 5.40 -6.96 -11.08
C VAL A 169 6.48 -6.74 -10.03
N LYS A 170 7.15 -5.58 -10.04
CA LYS A 170 8.18 -5.25 -9.04
C LYS A 170 7.53 -4.87 -7.71
N HIS A 171 7.90 -5.60 -6.66
CA HIS A 171 7.27 -5.61 -5.35
C HIS A 171 5.77 -5.91 -5.43
N LYS A 172 5.08 -5.96 -4.29
CA LYS A 172 3.62 -5.98 -4.29
C LYS A 172 3.07 -4.70 -4.94
N ILE A 173 2.10 -4.84 -5.85
CA ILE A 173 1.48 -3.69 -6.54
C ILE A 173 0.81 -2.72 -5.56
N VAL A 174 0.22 -3.28 -4.49
CA VAL A 174 -0.36 -2.56 -3.36
C VAL A 174 -0.14 -3.36 -2.07
N HIS A 175 -0.12 -2.68 -0.92
CA HIS A 175 -0.01 -3.34 0.39
C HIS A 175 -1.35 -3.94 0.84
N ASN A 176 -1.80 -4.97 0.11
CA ASN A 176 -2.94 -5.81 0.45
C ASN A 176 -2.74 -7.23 -0.13
N ASP A 177 -2.70 -8.22 0.75
CA ASP A 177 -2.36 -9.60 0.39
C ASP A 177 -3.46 -10.28 -0.43
N ILE A 178 -4.73 -9.93 -0.18
CA ILE A 178 -5.88 -10.48 -0.91
C ILE A 178 -5.85 -10.00 -2.36
N VAL A 179 -5.60 -8.71 -2.58
CA VAL A 179 -5.46 -8.14 -3.93
C VAL A 179 -4.28 -8.79 -4.67
N CYS A 180 -3.12 -8.93 -4.02
CA CYS A 180 -1.96 -9.53 -4.65
C CYS A 180 -2.24 -11.00 -5.03
N LYS A 181 -2.83 -11.78 -4.11
CA LYS A 181 -3.18 -13.18 -4.39
C LYS A 181 -4.12 -13.32 -5.58
N GLN A 182 -5.14 -12.46 -5.69
CA GLN A 182 -6.06 -12.45 -6.84
C GLN A 182 -5.34 -12.17 -8.17
N LEU A 183 -4.33 -11.30 -8.17
CA LEU A 183 -3.53 -11.02 -9.37
C LEU A 183 -2.57 -12.18 -9.69
N GLU A 184 -2.00 -12.85 -8.68
CA GLU A 184 -1.19 -14.06 -8.86
C GLU A 184 -2.00 -15.19 -9.49
N GLU A 185 -3.23 -15.41 -9.02
CA GLU A 185 -4.16 -16.39 -9.58
C GLU A 185 -4.49 -16.10 -11.07
N LYS A 186 -4.44 -14.83 -11.48
CA LYS A 186 -4.62 -14.41 -12.88
C LYS A 186 -3.33 -14.50 -13.71
N GLY A 187 -2.18 -14.76 -13.11
CA GLY A 187 -0.88 -14.92 -13.80
C GLY A 187 0.14 -13.80 -13.60
N ALA A 188 -0.07 -12.91 -12.63
CA ALA A 188 0.98 -11.98 -12.19
C ALA A 188 2.04 -12.72 -11.35
N ILE A 189 3.30 -12.30 -11.45
CA ILE A 189 4.40 -12.80 -10.61
C ILE A 189 5.07 -11.59 -9.96
N PHE A 190 4.95 -11.49 -8.63
CA PHE A 190 5.61 -10.45 -7.86
C PHE A 190 7.08 -10.80 -7.62
N ILE A 191 7.99 -9.88 -7.95
CA ILE A 191 9.45 -10.05 -7.84
C ILE A 191 10.07 -8.86 -7.12
N GLU A 192 11.14 -9.10 -6.36
CA GLU A 192 11.93 -8.02 -5.74
C GLU A 192 12.98 -7.47 -6.71
N ASP A 193 13.73 -8.37 -7.37
CA ASP A 193 14.86 -8.02 -8.27
C ASP A 193 14.80 -8.76 -9.63
N LEU A 194 15.17 -8.07 -10.72
CA LEU A 194 15.39 -8.59 -12.06
C LEU A 194 16.76 -9.25 -12.03
N ASN A 195 16.80 -10.54 -12.35
CA ASN A 195 18.07 -11.20 -12.54
C ASN A 195 18.76 -10.72 -13.83
N GLU A 196 20.06 -11.02 -13.96
CA GLU A 196 20.86 -10.68 -15.14
C GLU A 196 20.25 -11.18 -16.46
N ASN A 197 19.50 -12.29 -16.42
CA ASN A 197 18.87 -12.87 -17.59
C ASN A 197 17.67 -12.05 -18.10
N LEU A 198 16.91 -11.41 -17.21
CA LEU A 198 15.81 -10.51 -17.59
C LEU A 198 16.34 -9.13 -17.99
N GLN A 199 17.40 -8.64 -17.35
CA GLN A 199 18.03 -7.36 -17.71
C GLN A 199 18.56 -7.36 -19.15
N LYS A 200 18.97 -8.52 -19.66
CA LYS A 200 19.42 -8.69 -21.05
C LYS A 200 18.26 -8.76 -22.07
N LYS A 201 17.01 -8.84 -21.61
CA LYS A 201 15.84 -8.87 -22.50
C LYS A 201 15.32 -7.45 -22.74
N LYS A 202 14.74 -7.24 -23.91
CA LYS A 202 13.99 -6.01 -24.21
C LYS A 202 12.64 -6.07 -23.49
N LEU A 203 12.60 -5.59 -22.26
CA LEU A 203 11.40 -5.54 -21.42
C LEU A 203 10.50 -4.38 -21.85
N ILE A 204 9.19 -4.57 -21.73
CA ILE A 204 8.21 -3.50 -21.84
C ILE A 204 7.92 -3.01 -20.41
N GLU A 205 8.49 -1.86 -20.06
CA GLU A 205 8.30 -1.26 -18.73
C GLU A 205 7.00 -0.47 -18.66
N ILE A 206 6.09 -0.87 -17.76
CA ILE A 206 4.83 -0.18 -17.49
C ILE A 206 4.89 0.41 -16.08
N ASP A 207 4.84 1.74 -15.97
CA ASP A 207 4.93 2.44 -14.69
C ASP A 207 3.55 2.69 -14.07
N ALA A 208 3.21 1.89 -13.06
CA ALA A 208 1.99 1.97 -12.29
C ALA A 208 2.09 2.95 -11.10
N THR A 209 3.20 3.66 -10.92
CA THR A 209 3.41 4.62 -9.82
C THR A 209 2.25 5.61 -9.72
N CYS A 210 1.78 5.83 -8.50
CA CYS A 210 0.73 6.81 -8.22
C CYS A 210 1.18 8.20 -8.68
N PRO A 211 0.36 8.95 -9.44
CA PRO A 211 0.72 10.30 -9.89
C PRO A 211 1.10 11.27 -8.76
N LEU A 212 0.58 11.07 -7.55
CA LEU A 212 0.94 11.88 -6.38
C LEU A 212 2.28 11.50 -5.74
N VAL A 213 2.73 10.25 -5.89
CA VAL A 213 4.11 9.86 -5.54
C VAL A 213 5.07 10.42 -6.58
N ASN A 214 4.74 10.25 -7.88
CA ASN A 214 5.55 10.83 -8.96
C ASN A 214 5.68 12.36 -8.86
N LYS A 215 4.63 13.06 -8.39
CA LYS A 215 4.71 14.49 -8.04
C LYS A 215 5.87 14.76 -7.07
N VAL A 216 5.97 13.99 -5.98
CA VAL A 216 7.06 14.14 -5.00
C VAL A 216 8.41 13.88 -5.66
N HIS A 217 8.54 12.81 -6.44
CA HIS A 217 9.77 12.50 -7.18
C HIS A 217 10.22 13.66 -8.09
N VAL A 218 9.28 14.24 -8.84
CA VAL A 218 9.54 15.39 -9.73
C VAL A 218 10.05 16.59 -8.94
N TYR A 219 9.43 16.92 -7.81
CA TYR A 219 9.89 18.03 -6.96
C TYR A 219 11.29 17.76 -6.38
N VAL A 220 11.56 16.55 -5.91
CA VAL A 220 12.88 16.14 -5.40
C VAL A 220 13.95 16.33 -6.47
N LYS A 221 13.75 15.80 -7.68
CA LYS A 221 14.69 15.98 -8.82
C LYS A 221 14.90 17.44 -9.18
N MET A 222 13.80 18.19 -9.29
CA MET A 222 13.84 19.58 -9.70
C MET A 222 14.60 20.44 -8.67
N LYS A 223 14.26 20.30 -7.38
CA LYS A 223 14.89 21.06 -6.30
C LYS A 223 16.35 20.68 -6.09
N ALA A 224 16.71 19.41 -6.25
CA ALA A 224 18.12 18.99 -6.24
C ALA A 224 18.93 19.69 -7.35
N LYS A 225 18.39 19.77 -8.57
CA LYS A 225 19.02 20.49 -9.70
C LYS A 225 19.15 21.99 -9.46
N GLU A 226 18.24 22.58 -8.69
CA GLU A 226 18.28 23.98 -8.24
C GLU A 226 19.25 24.22 -7.05
N GLY A 227 19.99 23.18 -6.64
CA GLY A 227 20.97 23.24 -5.55
C GLY A 227 20.37 23.17 -4.15
N TYR A 228 19.11 22.76 -4.00
CA TYR A 228 18.51 22.54 -2.68
C TYR A 228 19.01 21.23 -2.05
N LYS A 229 19.20 21.26 -0.74
CA LYS A 229 19.26 20.05 0.10
C LYS A 229 17.83 19.69 0.51
N ILE A 230 17.49 18.42 0.39
CA ILE A 230 16.13 17.92 0.54
C ILE A 230 16.00 17.18 1.87
N ILE A 231 14.98 17.50 2.66
CA ILE A 231 14.62 16.75 3.86
C ILE A 231 13.37 15.92 3.53
N LEU A 232 13.51 14.59 3.51
CA LEU A 232 12.43 13.65 3.24
C LEU A 232 11.88 13.12 4.57
N ILE A 233 10.68 13.57 4.94
CA ILE A 233 9.96 13.07 6.12
C ILE A 233 9.29 11.75 5.76
N GLY A 234 9.70 10.64 6.37
CA GLY A 234 9.14 9.32 6.07
C GLY A 234 9.94 8.17 6.66
N TYR A 235 9.35 6.98 6.71
CA TYR A 235 9.99 5.78 7.26
C TYR A 235 11.06 5.24 6.31
N LYS A 236 12.33 5.18 6.76
CA LYS A 236 13.50 4.88 5.90
C LYS A 236 13.37 3.56 5.12
N ASP A 237 12.71 2.56 5.70
CA ASP A 237 12.59 1.21 5.14
C ASP A 237 11.33 1.06 4.26
N HIS A 238 10.53 2.12 4.10
CA HIS A 238 9.33 2.08 3.26
C HIS A 238 9.68 2.28 1.78
N VAL A 239 9.18 1.42 0.89
CA VAL A 239 9.51 1.42 -0.55
C VAL A 239 9.30 2.77 -1.24
N GLU A 240 8.26 3.52 -0.86
CA GLU A 240 8.01 4.88 -1.36
C GLU A 240 9.11 5.88 -0.97
N VAL A 241 9.63 5.77 0.26
CA VAL A 241 10.69 6.63 0.78
C VAL A 241 12.01 6.28 0.12
N VAL A 242 12.30 4.99 -0.04
CA VAL A 242 13.47 4.49 -0.79
C VAL A 242 13.44 4.99 -2.23
N GLY A 243 12.31 4.83 -2.93
CA GLY A 243 12.12 5.32 -4.30
C GLY A 243 12.33 6.83 -4.40
N THR A 244 11.71 7.61 -3.51
CA THR A 244 11.85 9.07 -3.48
C THR A 244 13.28 9.51 -3.18
N PHE A 245 13.95 8.87 -2.23
CA PHE A 245 15.34 9.16 -1.86
C PHE A 245 16.31 8.92 -3.03
N ASN A 246 16.11 7.83 -3.77
CA ASN A 246 16.95 7.46 -4.92
C ASN A 246 16.88 8.46 -6.08
N GLU A 247 15.91 9.39 -6.09
CA GLU A 247 15.83 10.42 -7.12
C GLU A 247 16.87 11.53 -6.97
N ALA A 248 17.40 11.73 -5.76
CA ALA A 248 18.48 12.68 -5.47
C ALA A 248 19.26 12.29 -4.20
N PRO A 249 19.95 11.13 -4.19
CA PRO A 249 20.52 10.55 -2.96
C PRO A 249 21.64 11.40 -2.35
N ASP A 250 22.41 12.12 -3.17
CA ASP A 250 23.53 12.94 -2.72
C ASP A 250 23.08 14.24 -2.01
N SER A 251 21.81 14.62 -2.16
CA SER A 251 21.25 15.85 -1.58
C SER A 251 20.06 15.61 -0.66
N THR A 252 19.66 14.37 -0.41
CA THR A 252 18.46 14.03 0.38
C THR A 252 18.82 13.47 1.76
N TYR A 253 18.09 13.90 2.79
CA TYR A 253 18.23 13.48 4.18
C TYR A 253 16.89 12.97 4.70
N ILE A 254 16.85 11.75 5.22
CA ILE A 254 15.60 11.14 5.72
C ILE A 254 15.42 11.45 7.20
N VAL A 255 14.21 11.86 7.59
CA VAL A 255 13.80 12.02 8.99
C VAL A 255 12.47 11.32 9.26
N GLU A 256 12.39 10.64 10.40
CA GLU A 256 11.22 9.88 10.87
C GLU A 256 10.57 10.51 12.10
N ASN A 257 11.31 11.33 12.85
CA ASN A 257 10.86 11.93 14.09
C ASN A 257 11.61 13.24 14.40
N VAL A 258 11.13 13.95 15.43
CA VAL A 258 11.66 15.26 15.83
C VAL A 258 13.11 15.23 16.33
N ASN A 259 13.56 14.12 16.90
CA ASN A 259 14.91 14.03 17.48
C ASN A 259 15.99 14.05 16.39
N GLN A 260 15.69 13.48 15.23
CA GLN A 260 16.62 13.43 14.08
C GLN A 260 16.83 14.80 13.42
N ILE A 261 15.94 15.77 13.66
CA ILE A 261 16.08 17.13 13.09
C ILE A 261 17.35 17.80 13.63
N GLU A 262 17.71 17.54 14.89
CA GLU A 262 18.86 18.17 15.53
C GLU A 262 20.19 17.69 14.96
N GLU A 263 20.24 16.43 14.56
CA GLU A 263 21.44 15.76 14.06
C GLU A 263 21.71 16.01 12.56
N LEU A 264 20.79 16.69 11.86
CA LEU A 264 20.96 16.99 10.44
C LEU A 264 22.22 17.85 10.21
N PRO A 265 23.14 17.43 9.31
CA PRO A 265 24.34 18.18 8.96
C PRO A 265 24.03 19.33 7.98
N LEU A 266 23.04 20.14 8.35
CA LEU A 266 22.46 21.21 7.56
C LEU A 266 22.53 22.52 8.36
N SER A 267 22.76 23.62 7.67
CA SER A 267 22.80 24.96 8.25
C SER A 267 21.60 25.79 7.78
N GLU A 268 21.25 26.84 8.53
CA GLU A 268 20.21 27.80 8.13
C GLU A 268 20.53 28.56 6.84
N LYS A 269 21.80 28.57 6.41
CA LYS A 269 22.25 29.20 5.16
C LYS A 269 22.01 28.31 3.93
N ASP A 270 21.72 27.03 4.13
CA ASP A 270 21.44 26.12 3.03
C ASP A 270 20.10 26.44 2.37
N LYS A 271 20.01 26.23 1.05
CA LYS A 271 18.71 26.20 0.37
C LYS A 271 18.03 24.88 0.73
N LEU A 272 16.99 24.93 1.56
CA LEU A 272 16.33 23.73 2.10
C LEU A 272 14.93 23.56 1.54
N PHE A 273 14.59 22.32 1.17
CA PHE A 273 13.26 21.94 0.70
C PHE A 273 12.83 20.66 1.41
N TYR A 274 11.67 20.62 2.05
CA TYR A 274 11.15 19.37 2.61
C TYR A 274 10.03 18.78 1.75
N VAL A 275 10.01 17.45 1.71
CA VAL A 275 8.93 16.63 1.17
C VAL A 275 8.57 15.56 2.18
N THR A 276 7.41 14.92 2.01
CA THR A 276 6.97 13.85 2.90
C THR A 276 6.54 12.63 2.12
N GLN A 277 6.60 11.47 2.76
CA GLN A 277 5.87 10.28 2.35
C GLN A 277 4.36 10.60 2.31
N THR A 278 3.64 10.07 1.32
CA THR A 278 2.24 10.40 1.01
C THR A 278 1.22 9.81 1.99
N THR A 279 1.66 8.86 2.84
CA THR A 279 0.82 8.02 3.71
C THR A 279 1.07 8.23 5.21
N LEU A 280 1.72 9.34 5.60
CA LEU A 280 2.00 9.65 7.00
C LEU A 280 0.75 10.02 7.82
N SER A 281 0.90 9.94 9.13
CA SER A 281 -0.03 10.57 10.08
C SER A 281 0.04 12.07 9.91
N MET A 282 -1.11 12.74 9.74
CA MET A 282 -1.15 14.20 9.70
C MET A 282 -0.71 14.80 11.03
N ASP A 283 -1.05 14.15 12.15
CA ASP A 283 -0.72 14.59 13.49
C ASP A 283 0.82 14.58 13.70
N ASP A 284 1.49 13.45 13.39
CA ASP A 284 2.95 13.34 13.55
C ASP A 284 3.71 14.23 12.55
N CYS A 285 3.23 14.29 11.30
CA CYS A 285 3.85 15.12 10.28
C CYS A 285 3.79 16.60 10.66
N SER A 286 2.69 17.07 11.25
CA SER A 286 2.57 18.44 11.75
C SER A 286 3.61 18.75 12.82
N LEU A 287 3.88 17.81 13.75
CA LEU A 287 4.91 17.97 14.78
C LEU A 287 6.32 18.07 14.19
N ILE A 288 6.66 17.18 13.25
CA ILE A 288 7.98 17.19 12.59
C ILE A 288 8.16 18.48 11.78
N VAL A 289 7.15 18.88 11.00
CA VAL A 289 7.18 20.10 10.18
C VAL A 289 7.29 21.35 11.04
N LYS A 290 6.56 21.42 12.17
CA LYS A 290 6.67 22.52 13.12
C LYS A 290 8.11 22.66 13.60
N ARG A 291 8.72 21.56 14.06
CA ARG A 291 10.10 21.58 14.57
C ARG A 291 11.13 21.88 13.47
N LEU A 292 10.89 21.44 12.24
CA LEU A 292 11.71 21.79 11.07
C LEU A 292 11.66 23.29 10.78
N LYS A 293 10.48 23.91 10.81
CA LYS A 293 10.32 25.35 10.57
C LYS A 293 10.91 26.20 11.71
N GLU A 294 10.86 25.71 12.94
CA GLU A 294 11.55 26.35 14.08
C GLU A 294 13.08 26.34 13.89
N LYS A 295 13.66 25.24 13.39
CA LYS A 295 15.11 25.14 13.13
C LYS A 295 15.54 25.83 11.82
N PHE A 296 14.69 25.77 10.80
CA PHE A 296 14.99 26.25 9.45
C PHE A 296 13.84 27.15 8.96
N PRO A 297 13.77 28.43 9.39
CA PRO A 297 12.63 29.31 9.12
C PRO A 297 12.33 29.56 7.64
N HIS A 298 13.35 29.46 6.77
CA HIS A 298 13.24 29.67 5.33
C HIS A 298 13.04 28.38 4.52
N ILE A 299 12.79 27.24 5.18
CA ILE A 299 12.60 25.97 4.47
C ILE A 299 11.34 26.00 3.60
N GLU A 300 11.50 25.58 2.35
CA GLU A 300 10.41 25.52 1.38
C GLU A 300 9.78 24.11 1.33
N THR A 301 8.59 24.01 0.74
CA THR A 301 7.95 22.72 0.43
C THR A 301 7.03 22.85 -0.77
N ILE A 302 6.41 21.75 -1.17
CA ILE A 302 5.37 21.71 -2.18
C ILE A 302 4.16 22.51 -1.66
N PRO A 303 3.66 23.53 -2.38
CA PRO A 303 2.57 24.38 -1.89
C PRO A 303 1.29 23.61 -1.52
N SER A 304 0.97 22.56 -2.27
CA SER A 304 -0.17 21.67 -2.02
C SER A 304 0.13 20.51 -1.07
N GLY A 305 1.34 20.45 -0.50
CA GLY A 305 1.81 19.36 0.35
C GLY A 305 2.14 18.07 -0.40
N SER A 306 2.69 17.11 0.35
CA SER A 306 3.07 15.78 -0.12
C SER A 306 2.14 14.66 0.38
N ILE A 307 1.56 14.77 1.58
CA ILE A 307 0.51 13.83 2.04
C ILE A 307 -0.66 13.89 1.05
N CYS A 308 -1.07 12.74 0.53
CA CYS A 308 -2.07 12.70 -0.53
C CYS A 308 -3.49 12.89 -0.01
N TYR A 309 -4.40 13.35 -0.89
CA TYR A 309 -5.80 13.59 -0.53
C TYR A 309 -6.46 12.38 0.14
N ALA A 310 -6.16 11.16 -0.32
CA ALA A 310 -6.77 9.94 0.17
C ALA A 310 -6.40 9.66 1.63
N THR A 311 -5.13 9.90 1.99
CA THR A 311 -4.62 9.79 3.36
C THR A 311 -5.26 10.85 4.24
N THR A 312 -5.24 12.10 3.79
CA THR A 312 -5.81 13.26 4.50
C THR A 312 -7.29 13.03 4.78
N ASN A 313 -8.07 12.70 3.75
CA ASN A 313 -9.53 12.58 3.85
C ASN A 313 -9.96 11.42 4.76
N ARG A 314 -9.31 10.25 4.66
CA ARG A 314 -9.62 9.09 5.52
C ARG A 314 -9.32 9.38 7.00
N GLN A 315 -8.17 10.00 7.28
CA GLN A 315 -7.84 10.42 8.65
C GLN A 315 -8.82 11.49 9.14
N MET A 316 -9.12 12.52 8.34
CA MET A 316 -10.08 13.55 8.72
C MET A 316 -11.47 12.98 9.00
N ALA A 317 -11.97 12.08 8.16
CA ALA A 317 -13.28 11.47 8.35
C ALA A 317 -13.33 10.60 9.62
N LEU A 318 -12.33 9.75 9.84
CA LEU A 318 -12.25 8.94 11.06
C LEU A 318 -12.15 9.82 12.32
N ASN A 319 -11.32 10.87 12.27
CA ASN A 319 -11.06 11.75 13.40
C ASN A 319 -12.32 12.47 13.90
N GLN A 320 -13.31 12.70 13.03
CA GLN A 320 -14.56 13.38 13.40
C GLN A 320 -15.56 12.48 14.15
N ILE A 321 -15.48 11.15 14.02
CA ILE A 321 -16.46 10.23 14.64
C ILE A 321 -15.86 9.27 15.67
N CYS A 322 -14.55 9.02 15.63
CA CYS A 322 -13.94 8.01 16.49
C CYS A 322 -14.17 8.28 17.99
N GLN A 323 -14.20 9.54 18.43
CA GLN A 323 -14.43 9.90 19.85
C GLN A 323 -15.86 9.69 20.32
N GLU A 324 -16.81 9.54 19.39
CA GLU A 324 -18.19 9.17 19.70
C GLU A 324 -18.40 7.65 19.74
N CYS A 325 -17.36 6.87 19.41
CA CYS A 325 -17.40 5.42 19.33
C CYS A 325 -16.59 4.77 20.47
N ASP A 326 -17.00 3.57 20.87
CA ASP A 326 -16.30 2.78 21.88
C ASP A 326 -15.07 2.07 21.28
N ILE A 327 -15.13 1.76 19.99
CA ILE A 327 -14.03 1.13 19.25
C ILE A 327 -14.00 1.59 17.79
N THR A 328 -12.81 1.64 17.21
CA THR A 328 -12.59 1.76 15.78
C THR A 328 -12.10 0.43 15.19
N ILE A 329 -12.74 -0.04 14.13
CA ILE A 329 -12.29 -1.16 13.32
C ILE A 329 -11.76 -0.60 12.00
N VAL A 330 -10.47 -0.80 11.73
CA VAL A 330 -9.83 -0.46 10.46
C VAL A 330 -9.59 -1.73 9.67
N VAL A 331 -10.22 -1.84 8.50
CA VAL A 331 -10.01 -2.98 7.60
C VAL A 331 -8.80 -2.71 6.70
N GLY A 332 -7.77 -3.55 6.78
CA GLY A 332 -6.57 -3.49 5.94
C GLY A 332 -5.42 -4.39 6.40
N SER A 333 -4.39 -4.52 5.55
CA SER A 333 -3.21 -5.35 5.83
C SER A 333 -2.25 -4.69 6.82
N GLN A 334 -1.59 -5.51 7.65
CA GLN A 334 -0.49 -5.13 8.53
C GLN A 334 0.74 -4.61 7.77
N SER A 335 0.82 -4.79 6.45
CA SER A 335 1.89 -4.21 5.63
C SER A 335 1.59 -2.75 5.21
N SER A 336 0.35 -2.27 5.36
CA SER A 336 -0.08 -0.96 4.88
C SER A 336 0.24 0.17 5.86
N SER A 337 1.10 1.12 5.43
CA SER A 337 1.41 2.32 6.22
C SER A 337 0.15 3.13 6.55
N ASN A 338 -0.68 3.45 5.55
CA ASN A 338 -1.88 4.26 5.75
C ASN A 338 -2.93 3.57 6.66
N ALA A 339 -3.03 2.24 6.62
CA ALA A 339 -3.92 1.49 7.52
C ALA A 339 -3.50 1.66 8.99
N LYS A 340 -2.20 1.49 9.27
CA LYS A 340 -1.63 1.71 10.61
C LYS A 340 -1.84 3.14 11.10
N LYS A 341 -1.78 4.13 10.18
CA LYS A 341 -2.01 5.53 10.56
C LYS A 341 -3.46 5.80 10.93
N LEU A 342 -4.45 5.14 10.32
CA LEU A 342 -5.85 5.24 10.76
C LEU A 342 -6.04 4.69 12.18
N VAL A 343 -5.47 3.52 12.48
CA VAL A 343 -5.48 2.97 13.85
C VAL A 343 -4.83 3.92 14.84
N TYR A 344 -3.63 4.41 14.51
CA TYR A 344 -2.91 5.37 15.34
C TYR A 344 -3.70 6.67 15.56
N SER A 345 -4.34 7.22 14.53
CA SER A 345 -5.14 8.45 14.62
C SER A 345 -6.33 8.29 15.58
N SER A 346 -6.98 7.13 15.61
CA SER A 346 -8.05 6.83 16.56
C SER A 346 -7.51 6.66 18.00
N GLN A 347 -6.41 5.91 18.16
CA GLN A 347 -5.75 5.73 19.46
C GLN A 347 -5.25 7.04 20.07
N LEU A 348 -4.72 7.95 19.25
CA LEU A 348 -4.29 9.28 19.68
C LEU A 348 -5.44 10.10 20.27
N ARG A 349 -6.67 9.84 19.80
CA ARG A 349 -7.93 10.46 20.25
C ARG A 349 -8.60 9.71 21.40
N LYS A 350 -7.89 8.74 21.98
CA LYS A 350 -8.30 7.90 23.13
C LYS A 350 -9.43 6.92 22.82
N THR A 351 -9.66 6.61 21.54
CA THR A 351 -10.58 5.55 21.14
C THR A 351 -9.78 4.28 20.84
N PRO A 352 -10.09 3.14 21.49
CA PRO A 352 -9.51 1.84 21.13
C PRO A 352 -9.66 1.56 19.64
N ALA A 353 -8.61 1.06 18.99
CA ALA A 353 -8.64 0.77 17.57
C ALA A 353 -7.87 -0.51 17.22
N VAL A 354 -8.42 -1.27 16.28
CA VAL A 354 -7.83 -2.52 15.79
C VAL A 354 -7.65 -2.49 14.28
N LEU A 355 -6.55 -3.10 13.81
CA LEU A 355 -6.27 -3.31 12.39
C LEU A 355 -6.50 -4.78 12.08
N VAL A 356 -7.45 -5.07 11.20
CA VAL A 356 -7.83 -6.43 10.82
C VAL A 356 -7.93 -6.55 9.31
N ASN A 357 -7.45 -7.68 8.75
CA ASN A 357 -7.36 -7.84 7.30
C ASN A 357 -8.70 -8.33 6.71
N SER A 358 -9.34 -9.30 7.36
CA SER A 358 -10.70 -9.74 7.05
C SER A 358 -11.58 -9.86 8.29
N VAL A 359 -12.88 -10.11 8.07
CA VAL A 359 -13.85 -10.40 9.14
C VAL A 359 -13.55 -11.70 9.87
N ASP A 360 -12.90 -12.65 9.20
CA ASP A 360 -12.52 -13.95 9.76
C ASP A 360 -11.37 -13.83 10.77
N ASP A 361 -10.55 -12.78 10.65
CA ASP A 361 -9.44 -12.49 11.55
C ASP A 361 -9.87 -11.69 12.80
N PHE A 362 -11.14 -11.30 12.90
CA PHE A 362 -11.63 -10.42 13.95
C PHE A 362 -12.14 -11.20 15.17
N ASP A 363 -11.60 -10.88 16.35
CA ASP A 363 -12.09 -11.43 17.62
C ASP A 363 -13.37 -10.71 18.08
N PHE A 364 -14.52 -11.30 17.77
CA PHE A 364 -15.83 -10.78 18.14
C PHE A 364 -16.09 -10.73 19.65
N SER A 365 -15.31 -11.43 20.47
CA SER A 365 -15.46 -11.35 21.94
C SER A 365 -15.19 -9.93 22.46
N THR A 366 -14.41 -9.14 21.71
CA THR A 366 -14.13 -7.72 21.99
C THR A 366 -15.35 -6.80 21.91
N LEU A 367 -16.48 -7.27 21.33
CA LEU A 367 -17.68 -6.46 21.13
C LEU A 367 -18.75 -6.58 22.23
N ARG A 368 -18.49 -7.34 23.31
CA ARG A 368 -19.51 -7.66 24.33
C ARG A 368 -20.24 -6.42 24.89
N ASP A 369 -19.50 -5.37 25.21
CA ASP A 369 -20.03 -4.13 25.82
C ASP A 369 -19.89 -2.91 24.89
N VAL A 370 -19.66 -3.15 23.60
CA VAL A 370 -19.46 -2.11 22.59
C VAL A 370 -20.81 -1.70 22.01
N ARG A 371 -21.19 -0.43 22.18
CA ARG A 371 -22.42 0.14 21.61
C ARG A 371 -22.17 0.86 20.31
N LYS A 372 -21.08 1.58 20.16
CA LYS A 372 -20.80 2.39 18.96
C LYS A 372 -19.47 1.98 18.34
N ILE A 373 -19.53 1.61 17.05
CA ILE A 373 -18.35 1.19 16.27
C ILE A 373 -18.11 2.21 15.16
N ALA A 374 -16.88 2.73 15.06
CA ALA A 374 -16.41 3.39 13.85
C ALA A 374 -15.75 2.34 12.93
N LEU A 375 -16.38 2.03 11.80
CA LEU A 375 -15.85 1.11 10.80
C LEU A 375 -15.32 1.89 9.60
N THR A 376 -14.05 1.71 9.28
CA THR A 376 -13.39 2.31 8.12
C THR A 376 -12.42 1.33 7.47
N SER A 377 -11.82 1.71 6.34
CA SER A 377 -10.87 0.86 5.64
C SER A 377 -9.76 1.66 4.96
N ALA A 378 -8.60 1.03 4.86
CA ALA A 378 -7.39 1.60 4.30
C ALA A 378 -7.49 1.84 2.78
N ALA A 379 -6.60 2.69 2.26
CA ALA A 379 -6.55 3.06 0.84
C ALA A 379 -6.26 1.89 -0.11
N SER A 380 -5.78 0.75 0.41
CA SER A 380 -5.46 -0.48 -0.31
C SER A 380 -6.46 -1.61 -0.04
N THR A 381 -7.56 -1.35 0.65
CA THR A 381 -8.55 -2.36 1.03
C THR A 381 -9.71 -2.40 0.04
N PRO A 382 -10.00 -3.56 -0.59
CA PRO A 382 -11.20 -3.75 -1.40
C PRO A 382 -12.49 -3.51 -0.60
N GLU A 383 -13.49 -2.86 -1.20
CA GLU A 383 -14.75 -2.54 -0.50
C GLU A 383 -15.48 -3.79 -0.01
N GLU A 384 -15.39 -4.91 -0.74
CA GLU A 384 -16.00 -6.20 -0.36
C GLU A 384 -15.57 -6.65 1.05
N LEU A 385 -14.32 -6.41 1.46
CA LEU A 385 -13.85 -6.78 2.79
C LEU A 385 -14.52 -5.96 3.89
N THR A 386 -14.75 -4.67 3.61
CA THR A 386 -15.47 -3.79 4.54
C THR A 386 -16.95 -4.16 4.59
N GLN A 387 -17.55 -4.50 3.43
CA GLN A 387 -18.95 -4.89 3.36
C GLN A 387 -19.23 -6.18 4.14
N LYS A 388 -18.29 -7.13 4.16
CA LYS A 388 -18.41 -8.34 5.02
C LYS A 388 -18.52 -7.99 6.51
N PHE A 389 -17.78 -7.00 7.00
CA PHE A 389 -17.95 -6.50 8.38
C PHE A 389 -19.33 -5.88 8.59
N VAL A 390 -19.81 -5.06 7.65
CA VAL A 390 -21.15 -4.48 7.71
C VAL A 390 -22.20 -5.58 7.78
N ASP A 391 -22.11 -6.58 6.91
CA ASP A 391 -23.06 -7.68 6.82
C ASP A 391 -23.10 -8.52 8.09
N VAL A 392 -21.95 -8.78 8.72
CA VAL A 392 -21.89 -9.54 9.97
C VAL A 392 -22.38 -8.71 11.16
N LEU A 393 -21.92 -7.47 11.30
CA LEU A 393 -22.23 -6.64 12.47
C LEU A 393 -23.68 -6.14 12.50
N THR A 394 -24.33 -5.98 11.34
CA THR A 394 -25.72 -5.52 11.29
C THR A 394 -26.75 -6.63 11.50
N LYS A 395 -26.35 -7.90 11.46
CA LYS A 395 -27.22 -9.06 11.65
C LYS A 395 -27.12 -9.62 13.07
N GLU A 396 -28.08 -10.47 13.44
CA GLU A 396 -28.00 -11.26 14.67
C GLU A 396 -26.74 -12.13 14.67
N PRO A 397 -26.04 -12.28 15.82
CA PRO A 397 -26.43 -11.83 17.16
C PRO A 397 -25.98 -10.38 17.53
N PHE A 398 -25.37 -9.64 16.60
CA PHE A 398 -24.77 -8.33 16.91
C PHE A 398 -25.76 -7.17 16.81
N GLY A 399 -26.56 -7.14 15.73
CA GLY A 399 -27.68 -6.24 15.55
C GLY A 399 -27.35 -4.74 15.59
N TYR A 400 -26.16 -4.31 15.14
CA TYR A 400 -25.83 -2.88 15.09
C TYR A 400 -26.64 -2.18 14.00
N THR A 401 -27.28 -1.05 14.32
CA THR A 401 -27.91 -0.18 13.34
C THR A 401 -26.84 0.49 12.48
N LEU A 402 -26.88 0.25 11.16
CA LEU A 402 -25.99 0.90 10.21
C LEU A 402 -26.31 2.40 10.07
N ARG A 403 -25.28 3.23 10.18
CA ARG A 403 -25.30 4.67 9.90
C ARG A 403 -24.13 5.02 8.99
N PHE A 404 -24.40 5.70 7.89
CA PHE A 404 -23.35 6.25 7.04
C PHE A 404 -22.84 7.55 7.67
N PHE A 405 -21.52 7.71 7.75
CA PHE A 405 -20.89 8.92 8.26
C PHE A 405 -19.93 9.50 7.20
N GLU A 406 -20.37 10.56 6.52
CA GLU A 406 -19.69 11.08 5.32
C GLU A 406 -19.31 12.57 5.47
N PRO A 407 -18.45 12.92 6.44
CA PRO A 407 -18.12 14.31 6.74
C PRO A 407 -17.24 14.99 5.69
N VAL A 408 -16.56 14.20 4.85
CA VAL A 408 -15.56 14.69 3.89
C VAL A 408 -15.96 14.24 2.50
N GLN A 409 -16.16 15.22 1.60
CA GLN A 409 -16.38 14.94 0.18
C GLN A 409 -15.04 14.63 -0.51
N GLU A 410 -14.92 13.43 -1.07
CA GLU A 410 -13.72 13.02 -1.79
C GLU A 410 -13.83 13.33 -3.29
N ASN A 411 -13.07 14.34 -3.75
CA ASN A 411 -12.94 14.65 -5.18
C ASN A 411 -11.94 13.69 -5.84
N VAL A 412 -12.43 12.53 -6.28
CA VAL A 412 -11.59 11.48 -6.87
C VAL A 412 -11.01 11.92 -8.23
N PRO A 413 -9.68 11.94 -8.41
CA PRO A 413 -9.06 12.32 -9.67
C PRO A 413 -9.43 11.39 -10.83
N LYS A 414 -9.54 11.91 -12.05
CA LYS A 414 -9.78 11.13 -13.26
C LYS A 414 -8.47 10.69 -13.93
N TRP A 415 -7.64 9.94 -13.20
CA TRP A 415 -6.38 9.42 -13.75
C TRP A 415 -6.65 8.23 -14.68
N LYS A 416 -6.03 8.27 -15.86
CA LYS A 416 -6.01 7.18 -16.83
C LYS A 416 -4.86 6.21 -16.56
N LEU A 417 -4.87 5.07 -17.25
CA LEU A 417 -3.76 4.12 -17.30
C LEU A 417 -2.45 4.77 -17.77
N PRO A 418 -1.28 4.13 -17.57
CA PRO A 418 0.00 4.60 -18.11
C PRO A 418 -0.08 4.88 -19.62
N LYS A 419 0.51 5.99 -20.07
CA LYS A 419 0.42 6.45 -21.47
C LYS A 419 0.91 5.42 -22.47
N ASN A 420 2.03 4.75 -22.15
CA ASN A 420 2.61 3.70 -22.97
C ASN A 420 1.70 2.47 -23.04
N LEU A 421 1.04 2.08 -21.93
CA LEU A 421 0.05 1.00 -21.95
C LEU A 421 -1.15 1.36 -22.83
N MET A 422 -1.69 2.59 -22.70
CA MET A 422 -2.78 3.06 -23.57
C MET A 422 -2.40 3.05 -25.05
N GLY A 423 -1.17 3.46 -25.40
CA GLY A 423 -0.67 3.38 -26.77
C GLY A 423 -0.66 1.95 -27.31
N LEU A 424 -0.23 0.98 -26.51
CA LEU A 424 -0.24 -0.44 -26.86
C LEU A 424 -1.68 -0.98 -27.03
N ILE A 425 -2.64 -0.51 -26.22
CA ILE A 425 -4.06 -0.87 -26.35
C ILE A 425 -4.60 -0.36 -27.69
N ASP A 426 -4.32 0.89 -28.03
CA ASP A 426 -4.80 1.53 -29.26
C ASP A 426 -4.17 0.92 -30.52
N GLU A 427 -2.91 0.49 -30.46
CA GLU A 427 -2.25 -0.29 -31.51
C GLU A 427 -2.95 -1.64 -31.73
N ARG A 428 -3.18 -2.41 -30.66
CA ARG A 428 -3.84 -3.72 -30.76
C ARG A 428 -5.28 -3.62 -31.30
N ARG A 429 -6.03 -2.59 -30.88
CA ARG A 429 -7.38 -2.34 -31.39
C ARG A 429 -7.39 -2.03 -32.89
N ARG A 430 -6.42 -1.25 -33.37
CA ARG A 430 -6.26 -1.00 -34.80
C ARG A 430 -5.95 -2.28 -35.57
N GLU A 431 -5.04 -3.11 -35.07
CA GLU A 431 -4.71 -4.41 -35.70
C GLU A 431 -5.93 -5.34 -35.79
N GLN A 432 -6.76 -5.39 -34.75
CA GLN A 432 -7.99 -6.21 -34.73
C GLN A 432 -9.11 -5.62 -35.60
N GLY A 433 -9.24 -4.29 -35.66
CA GLY A 433 -10.24 -3.61 -36.49
C GLY A 433 -9.93 -3.61 -37.98
N THR A 434 -8.70 -3.91 -38.39
CA THR A 434 -8.29 -3.98 -39.81
C THR A 434 -8.48 -5.39 -40.40
N GLN A 435 -8.88 -6.37 -39.58
CA GLN A 435 -9.15 -7.77 -40.01
C GLN A 435 -10.66 -8.06 -40.23
N GLY A 436 -11.50 -7.03 -40.24
CA GLY A 436 -12.96 -7.12 -40.40
C GLY A 436 -13.45 -6.82 -41.80
#